data_AF-A0A953YD22-F1
#
_entry.id   AF-A0A953YD22-F1
#
_cell.length_a   1.000
_cell.length_b   1.000
_cell.length_c   1.000
_cell.angle_alpha   90.00
_cell.angle_beta   90.00
_cell.angle_gamma   90.00
#
_symmetry.space_group_name_H-M   'P 1'
#
loop_
_entity.id
_entity.type
_entity.pdbx_description
1 polymer ?
#
loop_
_entity_poly.entity_id
_entity_poly.type
_entity_poly.pdbx_seq_one_letter_code
_entity_poly.pdbx_strand_id
1 'polypeptide(L)' 'ADYRGEIGAILINHGVAPFTVERGLRIAQLVLAPVARANWQPASDLDRTERGAGGFGSTGV' A
#
# COMPACT_ATOMS: atom_id res chain seq x y z
N ALA A 1 2.47 0.57 -15.83
CA ALA A 1 1.01 0.63 -15.73
C ALA A 1 0.43 0.29 -17.10
N ASP A 2 -0.12 -0.90 -17.21
CA ASP A 2 -0.59 -1.54 -18.46
C ASP A 2 -2.05 -1.96 -18.41
N TYR A 3 -2.68 -1.95 -17.23
CA TYR A 3 -4.12 -2.19 -17.09
C TYR A 3 -4.96 -1.14 -17.84
N ARG A 4 -6.04 -1.59 -18.49
CA ARG A 4 -6.98 -0.78 -19.28
C ARG A 4 -8.46 -1.16 -19.05
N GLY A 5 -8.73 -2.10 -18.16
CA GLY A 5 -10.09 -2.51 -17.84
C GLY A 5 -10.79 -1.54 -16.88
N GLU A 6 -11.96 -1.95 -16.39
CA GLU A 6 -12.70 -1.21 -15.37
C GLU A 6 -11.90 -1.12 -14.06
N ILE A 7 -11.91 0.06 -13.44
CA ILE A 7 -11.27 0.30 -12.14
C ILE A 7 -12.33 0.14 -11.04
N GLY A 8 -12.19 -0.89 -10.22
CA GLY A 8 -13.00 -1.08 -9.01
C GLY A 8 -12.29 -0.55 -7.76
N ALA A 9 -13.07 -0.07 -6.80
CA ALA A 9 -12.59 0.21 -5.45
C ALA A 9 -13.00 -0.94 -4.52
N ILE A 10 -12.02 -1.60 -3.89
CA ILE A 10 -12.28 -2.62 -2.87
C ILE A 10 -12.60 -1.90 -1.56
N LEU A 11 -13.83 -2.03 -1.09
CA LEU A 11 -14.28 -1.42 0.15
C LEU A 11 -14.30 -2.45 1.27
N ILE A 12 -13.86 -2.01 2.45
CA ILE A 12 -14.04 -2.75 3.70
C ILE A 12 -14.82 -1.87 4.67
N ASN A 13 -15.94 -2.40 5.18
CA ASN A 13 -16.68 -1.78 6.26
C ASN A 13 -16.21 -2.39 7.58
N HIS A 14 -15.42 -1.65 8.35
CA HIS A 14 -14.99 -2.04 9.70
C HIS A 14 -16.03 -1.70 10.78
N GLY A 15 -17.13 -1.04 10.43
CA GLY A 15 -18.23 -0.75 11.34
C GLY A 15 -19.11 -1.97 11.60
N VAL A 16 -19.95 -1.86 12.63
CA VAL A 16 -20.91 -2.92 13.01
C VAL A 16 -22.26 -2.82 12.29
N ALA A 17 -22.52 -1.70 11.62
CA ALA A 17 -23.76 -1.45 10.89
C ALA A 17 -23.54 -1.56 9.36
N PRO A 18 -24.56 -1.96 8.59
CA PRO A 18 -24.49 -1.92 7.13
C PRO A 18 -24.20 -0.50 6.60
N PHE A 19 -23.43 -0.44 5.51
CA PHE A 19 -23.17 0.80 4.78
C PHE A 19 -23.66 0.65 3.34
N THR A 20 -24.67 1.45 2.96
CA THR A 20 -25.23 1.43 1.61
C THR A 20 -24.48 2.40 0.72
N VAL A 21 -23.94 1.90 -0.39
CA VAL A 21 -23.35 2.74 -1.45
C VAL A 21 -24.41 3.04 -2.49
N GLU A 22 -24.66 4.32 -2.72
CA GLU A 22 -25.57 4.79 -3.77
C GLU A 22 -24.79 5.26 -5.01
N ARG A 23 -25.45 5.23 -6.17
CA ARG A 23 -24.84 5.73 -7.42
C ARG A 23 -24.49 7.21 -7.27
N GLY A 24 -23.25 7.56 -7.65
CA GLY A 24 -22.73 8.93 -7.53
C GLY A 24 -22.06 9.24 -6.19
N LEU A 25 -22.13 8.34 -5.20
CA LEU A 25 -21.42 8.50 -3.95
C LEU A 25 -19.90 8.42 -4.19
N ARG A 26 -19.15 9.38 -3.64
CA ARG A 26 -17.68 9.34 -3.63
C ARG A 26 -17.22 8.32 -2.60
N ILE A 27 -16.64 7.21 -3.04
CA ILE A 27 -16.26 6.07 -2.18
C ILE A 27 -14.75 5.84 -2.02
N ALA A 28 -13.92 6.51 -2.84
CA ALA A 28 -12.46 6.42 -2.80
C ALA A 28 -11.82 7.60 -3.54
N GLN A 29 -10.49 7.72 -3.47
CA GLN A 29 -9.70 8.68 -4.23
C GLN A 29 -8.50 7.98 -4.89
N LEU A 30 -8.25 8.29 -6.16
CA LEU A 30 -7.08 7.80 -6.89
C LEU A 30 -5.84 8.63 -6.52
N VAL A 31 -4.70 7.96 -6.35
CA VAL A 31 -3.39 8.60 -6.16
C VAL A 31 -2.46 8.16 -7.28
N LEU A 32 -1.85 9.13 -7.97
CA LEU A 32 -0.81 8.88 -8.96
C LEU A 32 0.56 9.10 -8.30
N ALA A 33 1.33 8.05 -8.12
CA ALA A 33 2.64 8.09 -7.47
C ALA A 33 3.74 7.52 -8.38
N PRO A 34 4.97 8.07 -8.33
CA PRO A 34 6.11 7.51 -9.03
C PRO A 34 6.48 6.13 -8.46
N VAL A 35 6.92 5.22 -9.34
CA VAL A 35 7.38 3.88 -8.96
C VAL A 35 8.75 3.61 -9.57
N ALA A 36 9.66 3.03 -8.79
CA ALA A 36 10.95 2.55 -9.28
C ALA A 36 10.83 1.08 -9.71
N ARG A 37 11.52 0.71 -10.79
CA ARG A 37 11.70 -0.70 -11.18
C ARG A 37 13.10 -1.13 -10.76
N ALA A 38 13.17 -2.00 -9.77
CA ALA A 38 14.43 -2.58 -9.33
C ALA A 38 14.81 -3.78 -10.20
N ASN A 39 16.10 -3.94 -10.46
CA ASN A 39 16.67 -5.18 -10.96
C ASN A 39 17.31 -5.91 -9.78
N TRP A 40 16.96 -7.17 -9.58
CA TRP A 40 17.51 -7.97 -8.50
C TRP A 40 18.98 -8.28 -8.77
N GLN A 41 19.84 -7.96 -7.81
CA GLN A 41 21.26 -8.35 -7.81
C GLN A 41 21.50 -9.22 -6.57
N PRO A 42 21.73 -10.53 -6.75
CA PRO A 42 22.04 -11.42 -5.63
C PRO A 42 23.33 -10.99 -4.92
N ALA A 43 23.31 -11.03 -3.59
CA ALA A 43 24.45 -10.79 -2.72
C ALA A 43 24.42 -11.80 -1.56
N SER A 44 25.59 -12.19 -1.06
CA SER A 44 25.70 -13.10 0.08
C SER A 44 25.40 -12.43 1.42
N ASP A 45 25.55 -11.10 1.50
CA ASP A 45 25.27 -10.29 2.68
C ASP A 45 24.94 -8.84 2.28
N LEU A 46 24.41 -8.04 3.22
CA LEU A 46 24.09 -6.62 3.05
C LEU A 46 24.89 -5.75 4.04
N ASP A 47 25.18 -4.51 3.66
CA ASP A 47 25.85 -3.56 4.54
C ASP A 47 25.02 -3.28 5.80
N ARG A 48 25.72 -3.08 6.92
CA ARG A 48 25.09 -2.71 8.20
C ARG A 48 24.68 -1.24 8.17
N THR A 49 23.50 -0.96 8.68
CA THR A 49 23.00 0.41 8.92
C THR A 49 22.75 0.62 10.41
N GLU A 50 22.67 1.87 10.87
CA GLU A 50 22.32 2.19 12.27
C GLU A 50 20.99 1.58 12.71
N ARG A 51 20.02 1.49 11.79
CA ARG A 51 18.71 0.88 12.04
C ARG A 51 18.80 -0.64 12.23
N GLY A 52 19.71 -1.30 11.52
CA GLY A 52 19.87 -2.76 11.52
C GLY A 52 18.54 -3.50 11.29
N ALA A 53 18.29 -4.52 12.10
CA ALA A 53 17.08 -5.34 12.07
C ALA A 53 15.87 -4.73 12.82
N GLY A 54 15.97 -3.49 13.31
CA GLY A 54 14.87 -2.82 14.03
C GLY A 54 13.61 -2.72 13.18
N GLY A 55 12.44 -2.75 13.81
CA GLY A 55 11.12 -2.67 13.17
C GLY A 55 10.01 -2.69 14.22
N PHE A 56 8.74 -2.58 13.79
CA PHE A 56 7.58 -2.77 14.67
C PHE A 56 7.59 -1.93 15.96
N GLY A 57 7.89 -0.63 15.87
CA GLY A 57 7.97 0.23 17.04
C GLY A 57 9.27 0.07 17.86
N SER A 58 10.36 -0.41 17.23
CA SER A 58 11.66 -0.58 17.89
C SER A 58 12.28 0.70 18.48
N THR A 59 11.75 1.88 18.13
CA THR A 59 12.17 3.17 18.70
C THR A 59 11.39 3.54 19.97
N GLY A 60 10.47 2.70 20.43
CA GLY A 60 9.57 2.99 21.54
C GLY A 60 8.39 3.87 21.14
N VAL A 61 7.72 4.40 22.17
CA VAL A 61 6.62 5.39 22.10
C VAL A 61 7.18 6.76 22.44
#